data_AF-A0ABD1AYP3-F1
#
_entry.id   AF-A0ABD1AYP3-F1
#
_cell.length_a   1.000
_cell.length_b   1.000
_cell.length_c   1.000
_cell.angle_alpha   90.00
_cell.angle_beta   90.00
_cell.angle_gamma   90.00
#
_symmetry.space_group_name_H-M   'P 1'
#
loop_
_entity.id
_entity.type
_entity.pdbx_description
1 polymer ?
#
loop_
_entity_poly.entity_id
_entity_poly.type
_entity_poly.pdbx_seq_one_letter_code
_entity_poly.pdbx_strand_id
1 'polypeptide(L)'
;MASYLRFCITIFFCFLSLSSCQKVTLSLYYEALCPYCAEFIVNHLPKIFESGLISAIDLQLIPWGNAVTRSDGTILCQHGEAECALNTIHACAINAYPDVMKHFGYIYFTERLVLENKLENGLIVYK
;
A
#
# COMPACT_ATOMS: atom_id res chain seq x y z
N MET A 1 -10.25 -26.69 47.91
CA MET A 1 -10.88 -26.47 46.59
C MET A 1 -10.93 -24.99 46.19
N ALA A 2 -11.37 -24.06 47.05
CA ALA A 2 -11.42 -22.63 46.72
C ALA A 2 -10.05 -21.94 46.44
N SER A 3 -8.95 -22.45 47.01
CA SER A 3 -7.61 -21.87 46.80
C SER A 3 -7.02 -22.15 45.41
N TYR A 4 -7.33 -23.31 44.82
CA TYR A 4 -6.88 -23.66 43.47
C TYR A 4 -7.66 -22.88 42.40
N LEU A 5 -8.94 -22.60 42.67
CA LEU A 5 -9.80 -21.81 41.79
C LEU A 5 -9.31 -20.35 41.67
N ARG A 6 -8.82 -19.76 42.77
CA ARG A 6 -8.21 -18.42 42.75
C ARG A 6 -6.91 -18.37 41.93
N PHE A 7 -6.10 -19.42 42.02
CA PHE A 7 -4.84 -19.52 41.27
C PHE A 7 -5.08 -19.65 39.75
N CYS A 8 -6.11 -20.40 39.34
CA CYS A 8 -6.52 -20.52 37.95
C CYS A 8 -7.06 -19.19 37.37
N ILE A 9 -7.80 -18.39 38.16
CA ILE A 9 -8.34 -17.10 37.71
C ILE A 9 -7.21 -16.08 37.45
N THR A 10 -6.16 -16.06 38.27
CA THR A 10 -5.00 -15.18 38.07
C THR A 10 -4.14 -15.57 36.86
N ILE A 11 -4.02 -16.86 36.55
CA ILE A 11 -3.31 -17.33 35.34
C ILE A 11 -4.11 -16.97 34.09
N PHE A 12 -5.44 -17.11 34.11
CA PHE A 12 -6.31 -16.73 32.99
C PHE A 12 -6.27 -15.23 32.68
N PHE A 13 -6.21 -14.38 33.70
CA PHE A 13 -6.10 -12.92 33.53
C PHE A 13 -4.76 -12.45 32.94
N CYS A 14 -3.69 -13.24 33.07
CA CYS A 14 -2.37 -12.90 32.52
C CYS A 14 -2.31 -13.12 31.00
N PHE A 15 -3.04 -14.12 30.48
CA PHE A 15 -3.14 -14.39 29.03
C PHE A 15 -3.94 -13.34 28.25
N LEU A 16 -4.73 -12.50 28.91
CA LEU A 16 -5.50 -11.42 28.29
C LEU A 16 -4.71 -10.12 28.14
N SER A 17 -3.41 -10.12 28.43
CA SER A 17 -2.51 -9.07 27.96
C SER A 17 -2.34 -9.18 26.45
N LEU A 18 -3.39 -8.76 25.72
CA LEU A 18 -3.33 -8.43 24.32
C LEU A 18 -2.35 -7.26 24.22
N SER A 19 -1.06 -7.58 24.16
CA SER A 19 -0.03 -6.65 23.77
C SER A 19 -0.42 -6.23 22.37
N SER A 20 -1.13 -5.11 22.22
CA SER A 20 -1.37 -4.52 20.92
C SER A 20 0.00 -4.05 20.46
N CYS A 21 0.72 -4.95 19.77
CA CYS A 21 1.95 -4.61 19.08
C CYS A 21 1.55 -3.56 18.04
N GLN A 22 1.75 -2.29 18.40
CA GLN A 22 1.39 -1.19 17.54
C GLN A 22 2.26 -1.30 16.29
N LYS A 23 1.62 -1.50 15.14
CA LYS A 23 2.32 -1.56 13.87
C LYS A 23 3.04 -0.24 13.61
N VAL A 24 4.20 -0.33 12.97
CA VAL A 24 4.91 0.84 12.49
C VAL A 24 4.26 1.28 11.18
N THR A 25 3.82 2.54 11.12
CA THR A 25 3.27 3.10 9.88
C THR A 25 4.40 3.31 8.87
N LEU A 26 4.22 2.75 7.66
CA LEU A 26 5.06 3.00 6.50
C LEU A 26 4.18 3.59 5.40
N SER A 27 4.36 4.87 5.10
CA SER A 27 3.61 5.56 4.05
C SER A 27 4.50 5.77 2.83
N LEU A 28 4.13 5.18 1.70
CA LEU A 28 4.79 5.37 0.41
C LEU A 28 3.97 6.35 -0.43
N TYR A 29 4.54 7.53 -0.68
CA TYR A 29 4.03 8.51 -1.63
C TYR A 29 4.69 8.29 -2.98
N TYR A 30 3.89 8.13 -4.04
CA TYR A 30 4.40 7.76 -5.37
C TYR A 30 3.54 8.31 -6.50
N GLU A 31 4.08 8.28 -7.72
CA GLU A 31 3.41 8.69 -8.96
C GLU A 31 3.33 7.47 -9.89
N ALA A 32 2.16 7.16 -10.43
CA ALA A 32 1.92 5.89 -11.14
C ALA A 32 2.60 5.75 -12.51
N LEU A 33 3.20 6.82 -13.05
CA LEU A 33 4.03 6.78 -14.28
C LEU A 33 5.48 7.21 -14.03
N CYS A 34 5.90 7.33 -12.77
CA CYS A 34 7.29 7.63 -12.45
C CYS A 34 8.12 6.34 -12.48
N PRO A 35 9.16 6.25 -13.34
CA PRO A 35 9.94 5.03 -13.49
C PRO A 35 10.65 4.61 -12.19
N TYR A 36 11.05 5.56 -11.35
CA TYR A 36 11.69 5.27 -10.07
C TYR A 36 10.69 4.78 -9.00
N CYS A 37 9.47 5.31 -9.01
CA CYS A 37 8.40 4.81 -8.15
C CYS A 37 8.04 3.37 -8.52
N ALA A 38 7.87 3.11 -9.82
CA ALA A 38 7.60 1.78 -10.34
C ALA A 38 8.72 0.79 -9.99
N GLU A 39 9.98 1.20 -10.15
CA GLU A 39 11.16 0.40 -9.80
C GLU A 39 11.13 0.00 -8.33
N PHE A 40 10.88 0.96 -7.43
CA PHE A 40 10.79 0.68 -6.00
C PHE A 40 9.64 -0.27 -5.66
N ILE A 41 8.44 -0.01 -6.19
CA ILE A 41 7.23 -0.81 -5.91
C ILE A 41 7.40 -2.25 -6.42
N VAL A 42 8.08 -2.45 -7.53
CA VAL A 42 8.24 -3.78 -8.14
C VAL A 42 9.44 -4.53 -7.57
N ASN A 43 10.58 -3.88 -7.33
CA ASN A 43 11.83 -4.58 -6.99
C ASN A 43 12.21 -4.50 -5.51
N HIS A 44 11.68 -3.53 -4.77
CA HIS A 44 12.10 -3.26 -3.40
C HIS A 44 10.99 -3.48 -2.37
N LEU A 45 9.80 -2.96 -2.63
CA LEU A 45 8.68 -3.07 -1.71
C LEU A 45 8.21 -4.52 -1.44
N PRO A 46 8.23 -5.47 -2.40
CA PRO A 46 7.77 -6.85 -2.14
C PRO A 46 8.54 -7.56 -1.02
N LYS A 47 9.78 -7.13 -0.74
CA LYS A 47 10.63 -7.69 0.31
C LYS A 47 10.00 -7.58 1.71
N ILE A 48 9.13 -6.60 1.97
CA ILE A 48 8.43 -6.50 3.26
C ILE A 48 7.38 -7.61 3.43
N PHE A 49 6.83 -8.11 2.32
CA PHE A 49 5.90 -9.23 2.32
C PHE A 49 6.65 -10.55 2.42
N GLU A 50 7.71 -10.73 1.63
CA GLU A 50 8.54 -11.94 1.60
C GLU A 50 9.22 -12.23 2.95
N SER A 51 9.72 -11.19 3.63
CA SER A 51 10.35 -11.32 4.94
C SER A 51 9.36 -11.50 6.10
N GLY A 52 8.06 -11.35 5.86
CA GLY A 52 7.04 -11.33 6.91
C GLY A 52 6.99 -10.02 7.72
N LEU A 53 7.82 -9.03 7.39
CA LEU A 53 7.86 -7.73 8.08
C LEU A 53 6.52 -6.98 7.99
N ILE A 54 5.72 -7.24 6.95
CA ILE A 54 4.36 -6.73 6.80
C ILE A 54 3.45 -7.00 8.01
N SER A 55 3.72 -8.05 8.79
CA SER A 55 2.98 -8.34 10.04
C SER A 55 3.16 -7.26 11.11
N ALA A 56 4.27 -6.52 11.08
CA ALA A 56 4.61 -5.43 12.00
C ALA A 56 4.43 -4.04 11.36
N ILE A 57 4.02 -3.96 10.09
CA ILE A 57 3.87 -2.70 9.34
C ILE A 57 2.39 -2.43 9.07
N ASP A 58 2.01 -1.16 9.22
CA ASP A 58 0.80 -0.57 8.64
C ASP A 58 1.20 0.15 7.36
N LEU A 59 1.09 -0.54 6.22
CA LEU A 59 1.52 -0.02 4.92
C LEU A 59 0.42 0.86 4.34
N GLN A 60 0.76 2.09 4.03
CA GLN A 60 -0.10 3.05 3.35
C GLN A 60 0.50 3.39 1.99
N LEU A 61 -0.28 3.22 0.94
CA LEU A 61 0.09 3.57 -0.43
C LEU A 61 -0.66 4.84 -0.82
N ILE A 62 0.07 5.89 -1.22
CA ILE A 62 -0.50 7.21 -1.52
C ILE A 62 -0.10 7.60 -2.96
N PRO A 63 -0.93 7.28 -3.97
CA PRO A 63 -0.69 7.65 -5.36
C PRO A 63 -1.01 9.13 -5.58
N TRP A 64 0.00 9.98 -5.38
CA TRP A 64 -0.09 11.42 -5.55
C TRP A 64 1.26 12.01 -5.97
N GLY A 65 2.29 11.77 -5.15
CA GLY A 65 3.66 12.21 -5.40
C GLY A 65 3.77 13.70 -5.70
N ASN A 66 4.25 14.04 -6.90
CA ASN A 66 4.46 15.42 -7.34
C ASN A 66 3.21 16.09 -7.95
N ALA A 67 2.04 15.45 -7.88
CA ALA A 67 0.81 16.06 -8.35
C ALA A 67 0.50 17.36 -7.57
N VAL A 68 -0.03 18.36 -8.27
CA VAL A 68 -0.38 19.67 -7.72
C VAL A 68 -1.84 19.98 -7.99
N THR A 69 -2.57 20.36 -6.95
CA THR A 69 -3.93 20.90 -7.08
C THR A 69 -3.84 22.40 -7.33
N ARG A 70 -4.38 22.86 -8.47
CA ARG A 70 -4.51 24.29 -8.79
C ARG A 70 -5.66 24.93 -8.00
N SER A 71 -5.71 26.26 -8.01
CA SER A 71 -6.77 27.03 -7.35
C SER A 71 -8.17 26.78 -7.89
N ASP A 72 -8.28 26.31 -9.14
CA ASP A 72 -9.55 25.91 -9.78
C ASP A 72 -9.94 24.45 -9.49
N GLY A 73 -9.15 23.73 -8.68
CA GLY A 73 -9.37 22.32 -8.35
C GLY A 73 -8.80 21.34 -9.39
N THR A 74 -8.21 21.82 -10.48
CA THR A 74 -7.57 20.95 -11.48
C THR A 74 -6.32 20.31 -10.87
N ILE A 75 -6.19 18.99 -11.05
CA ILE A 75 -5.00 18.24 -10.64
C ILE A 75 -4.04 18.19 -11.83
N LEU A 76 -2.81 18.61 -11.61
CA LEU A 76 -1.71 18.44 -12.55
C LEU A 76 -0.76 17.36 -12.08
N CYS A 77 -0.36 16.48 -12.99
CA CYS A 77 0.63 15.43 -12.74
C CYS A 77 1.86 15.65 -13.61
N GLN A 78 3.02 15.20 -13.16
CA GLN A 78 4.30 15.45 -13.84
C GLN A 78 4.36 14.76 -15.21
N HIS A 79 3.78 13.57 -15.32
CA HIS A 79 3.74 12.77 -16.55
C HIS A 79 2.39 12.87 -17.28
N GLY A 80 1.65 13.97 -17.05
CA GLY A 80 0.43 14.32 -17.78
C GLY A 80 -0.84 13.64 -17.27
N GLU A 81 -1.94 13.77 -18.03
CA GLU A 81 -3.27 13.32 -17.60
C GLU A 81 -3.36 11.81 -17.39
N ALA A 82 -2.58 11.03 -18.14
CA ALA A 82 -2.52 9.57 -17.97
C ALA A 82 -2.01 9.17 -16.58
N GLU A 83 -1.03 9.89 -16.03
CA GLU A 83 -0.57 9.68 -14.67
C GLU A 83 -1.67 10.04 -13.67
N CYS A 84 -2.34 11.19 -13.84
CA CYS A 84 -3.45 11.58 -12.97
C CYS A 84 -4.59 10.54 -12.98
N ALA A 85 -4.92 10.01 -14.16
CA ALA A 85 -5.91 8.95 -14.30
C ALA A 85 -5.46 7.67 -13.58
N LEU A 86 -4.20 7.24 -13.75
CA LEU A 86 -3.69 6.04 -13.10
C LEU A 86 -3.52 6.22 -11.58
N ASN A 87 -3.10 7.40 -11.11
CA ASN A 87 -3.10 7.77 -9.69
C ASN A 87 -4.51 7.64 -9.09
N THR A 88 -5.51 8.14 -9.80
CA THR A 88 -6.94 8.01 -9.40
C THR A 88 -7.38 6.55 -9.36
N ILE A 89 -7.00 5.75 -10.36
CA ILE A 89 -7.32 4.31 -10.39
C ILE A 89 -6.65 3.58 -9.22
N HIS A 90 -5.39 3.88 -8.90
CA HIS A 90 -4.69 3.32 -7.75
C HIS A 90 -5.39 3.70 -6.44
N ALA A 91 -5.79 4.96 -6.27
CA ALA A 91 -6.54 5.42 -5.10
C ALA A 91 -7.91 4.69 -4.98
N CYS A 92 -8.60 4.51 -6.11
CA CYS A 92 -9.85 3.74 -6.17
C CYS A 92 -9.64 2.27 -5.81
N ALA A 93 -8.56 1.64 -6.27
CA ALA A 93 -8.24 0.25 -5.94
C ALA A 93 -7.97 0.08 -4.43
N ILE A 94 -7.24 1.02 -3.82
CA ILE A 94 -6.99 1.02 -2.36
C ILE A 94 -8.31 1.17 -1.59
N ASN A 95 -9.17 2.10 -2.00
CA ASN A 95 -10.47 2.32 -1.35
C ASN A 95 -11.43 1.13 -1.53
N ALA A 96 -11.49 0.53 -2.72
CA ALA A 96 -12.37 -0.58 -3.03
C ALA A 96 -11.89 -1.91 -2.40
N TYR A 97 -10.57 -2.07 -2.22
CA TYR A 97 -9.97 -3.26 -1.64
C TYR A 97 -9.07 -2.91 -0.44
N PRO A 98 -9.63 -2.67 0.76
CA PRO A 98 -8.84 -2.29 1.94
C PRO A 98 -7.81 -3.34 2.41
N ASP A 99 -7.95 -4.60 1.95
CA ASP A 99 -6.95 -5.64 2.15
C ASP A 99 -5.67 -5.30 1.36
N VAL A 100 -4.58 -5.03 2.09
CA VAL A 100 -3.27 -4.66 1.52
C VAL A 100 -2.78 -5.64 0.49
N MET A 101 -3.00 -6.94 0.67
CA MET A 101 -2.54 -7.94 -0.29
C MET A 101 -3.28 -7.82 -1.63
N LYS A 102 -4.57 -7.42 -1.59
CA LYS A 102 -5.40 -7.30 -2.79
C LYS A 102 -5.07 -6.05 -3.59
N HIS A 103 -5.09 -4.87 -2.96
CA HIS A 103 -4.80 -3.64 -3.69
C HIS A 103 -3.31 -3.56 -4.08
N PHE A 104 -2.40 -4.06 -3.24
CA PHE A 104 -0.98 -4.10 -3.60
C PHE A 104 -0.73 -4.99 -4.81
N GLY A 105 -1.41 -6.14 -4.93
CA GLY A 105 -1.29 -7.00 -6.11
C GLY A 105 -1.66 -6.29 -7.41
N TYR A 106 -2.72 -5.47 -7.38
CA TYR A 106 -3.13 -4.64 -8.53
C TYR A 106 -2.11 -3.54 -8.86
N ILE A 107 -1.65 -2.81 -7.83
CA ILE A 107 -0.67 -1.73 -7.98
C ILE A 107 0.67 -2.29 -8.48
N TYR A 108 1.15 -3.39 -7.90
CA TYR A 108 2.36 -4.09 -8.35
C TYR A 108 2.28 -4.46 -9.83
N PHE A 109 1.14 -5.03 -10.27
CA PHE A 109 0.96 -5.43 -11.66
C PHE A 109 1.02 -4.25 -12.62
N THR A 110 0.32 -3.16 -12.30
CA THR A 110 0.28 -1.95 -13.13
C THR A 110 1.63 -1.25 -13.17
N GLU A 111 2.29 -1.04 -12.02
CA GLU A 111 3.65 -0.48 -11.94
C GLU A 111 4.69 -1.33 -12.71
N ARG A 112 4.55 -2.66 -12.70
CA ARG A 112 5.40 -3.52 -13.55
C ARG A 112 5.19 -3.25 -15.04
N LEU A 113 3.95 -3.02 -15.48
CA LEU A 113 3.69 -2.66 -16.88
C LEU A 113 4.30 -1.29 -17.24
N VAL A 114 4.39 -0.35 -16.29
CA VAL A 114 5.10 0.93 -16.47
C VAL A 114 6.58 0.67 -16.73
N LEU A 115 7.24 -0.15 -15.90
CA LEU A 115 8.65 -0.52 -16.10
C LEU A 115 8.90 -1.23 -17.43
N GLU A 116 7.99 -2.10 -17.85
CA GLU A 116 8.07 -2.81 -19.13
C GLU A 116 7.76 -1.91 -20.34
N ASN A 117 7.43 -0.62 -20.13
CA ASN A 117 6.92 0.30 -21.16
C ASN A 117 5.71 -0.27 -21.93
N LYS A 118 4.87 -1.03 -21.22
CA LYS A 118 3.61 -1.61 -21.73
C LYS A 118 2.38 -0.82 -21.27
N LEU A 119 2.58 0.27 -20.55
CA LEU A 119 1.59 1.30 -20.32
C LEU A 119 2.07 2.58 -21.00
N GLU A 120 1.37 3.02 -22.03
CA GLU A 120 1.58 4.31 -22.68
C GLU A 120 0.23 5.05 -22.67
N ASN A 121 0.21 6.28 -22.16
CA ASN A 121 -1.01 7.10 -22.05
C ASN A 121 -2.18 6.42 -21.29
N GLY A 122 -1.90 5.58 -20.30
CA GLY A 122 -2.94 4.93 -19.49
C GLY A 122 -3.65 3.74 -20.18
N LEU A 123 -3.15 3.30 -21.34
CA LEU A 123 -3.63 2.13 -22.06
C LEU A 123 -2.60 1.00 -22.00
N ILE A 124 -3.09 -0.25 -21.83
CA ILE A 124 -2.24 -1.44 -21.96
C ILE A 124 -1.85 -1.56 -23.44
N VAL A 125 -0.57 -1.34 -23.72
CA VAL A 125 0.01 -1.53 -25.04
C VAL A 125 0.34 -3.01 -25.19
N TYR A 126 -0.58 -3.76 -25.81
CA TYR A 126 -0.26 -5.07 -26.37
C TYR A 126 0.56 -4.84 -27.64
N LYS A 127 1.89 -4.85 -27.53
CA LYS A 127 2.78 -5.04 -28.68
C LYS A 127 2.90 -6.52 -29.01
#